data_AF-A0AAE3Y470-F1
#
_entry.id   AF-A0AAE3Y470-F1
#
_cell.length_a   1.000
_cell.length_b   1.000
_cell.length_c   1.000
_cell.angle_alpha   90.00
_cell.angle_beta   90.00
_cell.angle_gamma   90.00
#
_symmetry.space_group_name_H-M   'P 1'
#
loop_
_entity.id
_entity.type
_entity.pdbx_description
1 polymer ?
#
loop_
_entity_poly.entity_id
_entity_poly.type
_entity_poly.pdbx_seq_one_letter_code
_entity_poly.pdbx_strand_id
1 'polypeptide(L)'
;MKKTLHILSAEEHVDDGDPKVLQLPNDADPLAIEVCLEDIERIDLNFPKFTDGRAYSQAFLLRRRLGFKGDIRATGDVLIDQLVQMERTGFSSAVLKEGVDATDAQRQFDRFSAFYQGDAVQPAPHFAAGT
;
A
#
# COMPACT_ATOMS: atom_id res chain seq x y z
N MET A 1 -8.82 -13.44 7.30
CA MET A 1 -8.44 -12.07 6.86
C MET A 1 -9.15 -11.80 5.55
N LYS A 2 -9.93 -10.73 5.44
CA LYS A 2 -10.50 -10.33 4.14
C LYS A 2 -9.35 -9.69 3.38
N LYS A 3 -8.75 -10.41 2.43
CA LYS A 3 -7.65 -9.90 1.59
C LYS A 3 -8.16 -8.67 0.85
N THR A 4 -7.48 -7.54 1.02
CA THR A 4 -7.96 -6.23 0.54
C THR A 4 -7.01 -5.56 -0.44
N LEU A 5 -5.76 -6.06 -0.58
CA LEU A 5 -4.83 -5.48 -1.55
C LEU A 5 -5.22 -5.84 -2.99
N HIS A 6 -5.57 -4.82 -3.78
CA HIS A 6 -5.86 -4.95 -5.19
C HIS A 6 -4.55 -4.98 -6.01
N ILE A 7 -4.33 -6.04 -6.78
CA ILE A 7 -3.12 -6.20 -7.59
C ILE A 7 -3.41 -5.74 -9.02
N LEU A 8 -2.53 -4.91 -9.55
CA LEU A 8 -2.59 -4.35 -10.90
C LEU A 8 -1.32 -4.76 -11.65
N SER A 9 -1.44 -5.02 -12.95
CA SER A 9 -0.29 -5.09 -13.85
C SER A 9 0.22 -3.68 -14.18
N ALA A 10 1.43 -3.58 -14.73
CA ALA A 10 2.02 -2.31 -15.13
C ALA A 10 1.16 -1.58 -16.18
N GLU A 11 0.49 -2.32 -17.07
CA GLU A 11 -0.35 -1.78 -18.14
C GLU A 11 -1.70 -1.25 -17.63
N GLU A 12 -2.20 -1.76 -16.51
CA GLU A 12 -3.44 -1.29 -15.88
C GLU A 12 -3.26 0.03 -15.11
N HIS A 13 -2.01 0.45 -14.88
CA HIS A 13 -1.70 1.70 -14.23
C HIS A 13 -1.33 2.77 -15.25
N VAL A 14 -2.23 3.74 -15.40
CA VAL A 14 -1.99 4.95 -16.19
C VAL A 14 -2.03 6.15 -15.27
N ASP A 15 -1.06 7.03 -15.43
CA ASP A 15 -1.12 8.39 -14.90
C ASP A 15 -1.80 9.28 -15.95
N ASP A 16 -3.09 9.56 -15.73
CA ASP A 16 -3.92 10.40 -16.58
C ASP A 16 -3.95 11.87 -16.14
N GLY A 17 -3.21 12.21 -15.08
CA GLY A 17 -3.18 13.56 -14.51
C GLY A 17 -4.46 13.95 -13.77
N ASP A 18 -5.25 12.98 -13.28
CA ASP A 18 -6.42 13.26 -12.44
C ASP A 18 -6.01 14.08 -11.20
N PRO A 19 -6.59 15.28 -10.97
CA PRO A 19 -6.26 16.12 -9.82
C PRO A 19 -6.58 15.47 -8.46
N LYS A 20 -7.38 14.40 -8.44
CA LYS A 20 -7.68 13.62 -7.23
C LYS A 20 -6.67 12.51 -6.95
N VAL A 21 -5.64 12.38 -7.79
CA VAL A 21 -4.50 11.49 -7.60
C VAL A 21 -3.31 12.32 -7.15
N LEU A 22 -2.78 12.01 -5.96
CA LEU A 22 -1.56 12.62 -5.45
C LEU A 22 -0.38 11.66 -5.59
N GLN A 23 0.61 12.06 -6.38
CA GLN A 23 1.92 11.37 -6.46
C GLN A 23 2.83 11.90 -5.35
N LEU A 24 3.28 11.03 -4.44
CA LEU A 24 4.25 11.43 -3.41
C LEU A 24 5.65 10.90 -3.73
N PRO A 25 6.67 11.78 -3.73
CA PRO A 25 8.06 11.35 -3.70
C PRO A 25 8.34 10.44 -2.50
N ASN A 26 9.23 9.47 -2.67
CA ASN A 26 9.57 8.50 -1.62
C ASN A 26 10.36 9.09 -0.43
N ASP A 27 10.79 10.35 -0.52
CA ASP A 27 11.44 11.12 0.55
C ASP A 27 10.55 12.24 1.13
N ALA A 28 9.33 12.41 0.59
CA ALA A 28 8.37 13.37 1.12
C ALA A 28 7.88 12.94 2.52
N ASP A 29 7.68 13.92 3.42
CA ASP A 29 7.02 13.69 4.70
C ASP A 29 5.50 13.81 4.53
N PRO A 30 4.72 12.73 4.75
CA PRO A 30 3.26 12.80 4.65
C PRO A 30 2.64 13.81 5.63
N LEU A 31 3.29 14.05 6.77
CA LEU A 31 2.78 14.98 7.79
C LEU A 31 2.91 16.45 7.37
N ALA A 32 3.71 16.74 6.33
CA ALA A 32 3.91 18.07 5.79
C ALA A 32 3.04 18.37 4.55
N ILE A 33 2.12 17.46 4.18
CA ILE A 33 1.20 17.67 3.07
C ILE A 33 0.21 18.77 3.45
N GLU A 34 0.20 19.86 2.69
CA GLU A 34 -0.72 20.99 2.88
C GLU A 34 -2.05 20.82 2.11
N VAL A 35 -2.14 19.80 1.27
CA VAL A 35 -3.34 19.48 0.48
C VAL A 35 -4.42 18.85 1.37
N CYS A 36 -5.68 19.24 1.15
CA CYS A 36 -6.85 18.63 1.76
C CYS A 36 -6.98 17.16 1.31
N LEU A 37 -6.69 16.21 2.20
CA LEU A 37 -6.70 14.78 1.88
C LEU A 37 -8.10 14.23 1.62
N GLU A 38 -9.13 14.95 2.06
CA GLU A 38 -10.54 14.62 1.84
C GLU A 38 -10.95 14.71 0.36
N ASP A 39 -10.25 15.53 -0.43
CA ASP A 39 -10.49 15.70 -1.87
C ASP A 39 -9.69 14.70 -2.73
N ILE A 40 -8.78 13.94 -2.10
CA ILE A 40 -7.91 12.97 -2.76
C ILE A 40 -8.53 11.58 -2.72
N GLU A 41 -8.68 10.95 -3.88
CA GLU A 41 -9.21 9.60 -4.00
C GLU A 41 -8.10 8.55 -3.96
N ARG A 42 -6.89 8.91 -4.43
CA ARG A 42 -5.75 8.01 -4.52
C ARG A 42 -4.43 8.71 -4.22
N ILE A 43 -3.56 8.04 -3.47
CA ILE A 43 -2.18 8.45 -3.26
C ILE A 43 -1.27 7.35 -3.80
N ASP A 44 -0.42 7.72 -4.74
CA ASP A 44 0.57 6.82 -5.33
C ASP A 44 1.91 7.02 -4.62
N LEU A 45 2.44 5.96 -4.03
CA LEU A 45 3.73 5.93 -3.35
C LEU A 45 4.72 5.11 -4.17
N ASN A 46 5.78 5.76 -4.64
CA ASN A 46 6.74 5.14 -5.52
C ASN A 46 7.84 4.38 -4.74
N PHE A 47 8.18 3.19 -5.24
CA PHE A 47 9.34 2.42 -4.85
C PHE A 47 10.39 2.50 -5.97
N PRO A 48 11.39 3.40 -5.91
CA PRO A 48 12.37 3.50 -6.99
C PRO A 48 13.25 2.25 -7.13
N LYS A 49 13.41 1.50 -6.04
CA LYS A 49 14.13 0.23 -5.95
C LYS A 49 13.44 -0.66 -4.92
N PHE A 50 13.45 -1.98 -5.13
CA PHE A 50 12.80 -2.95 -4.24
C PHE A 50 13.37 -2.93 -2.81
N THR A 51 14.59 -2.43 -2.63
CA THR A 51 15.25 -2.28 -1.32
C THR A 51 14.88 -1.00 -0.58
N ASP A 52 14.11 -0.09 -1.20
CA ASP A 52 13.69 1.14 -0.56
C ASP A 52 12.42 0.91 0.27
N GLY A 53 12.52 1.12 1.58
CA GLY A 53 11.42 0.88 2.51
C GLY A 53 10.61 2.13 2.89
N ARG A 54 10.95 3.33 2.42
CA ARG A 54 10.33 4.58 2.95
C ARG A 54 8.82 4.67 2.68
N ALA A 55 8.38 4.19 1.51
CA ALA A 55 6.95 4.17 1.15
C ALA A 55 6.09 3.34 2.12
N TYR A 56 6.65 2.33 2.80
CA TYR A 56 5.94 1.62 3.88
C TYR A 56 5.62 2.53 5.07
N SER A 57 6.59 3.32 5.49
CA SER A 57 6.39 4.29 6.58
C SER A 57 5.40 5.38 6.16
N GLN A 58 5.47 5.83 4.91
CA GLN A 58 4.53 6.82 4.37
C GLN A 58 3.09 6.29 4.38
N ALA A 59 2.86 5.08 3.84
CA ALA A 59 1.55 4.43 3.85
C ALA A 59 1.00 4.25 5.27
N PHE A 60 1.84 3.84 6.21
CA PHE A 60 1.44 3.67 7.61
C PHE A 60 1.02 4.99 8.23
N LEU A 61 1.77 6.08 8.02
CA LEU A 61 1.42 7.41 8.52
C LEU A 61 0.13 7.93 7.90
N LEU A 62 -0.02 7.83 6.58
CA LEU A 62 -1.24 8.21 5.86
C LEU A 62 -2.46 7.49 6.44
N ARG A 63 -2.37 6.18 6.67
CA ARG A 63 -3.49 5.38 7.15
C ARG A 63 -3.77 5.57 8.65
N ARG A 64 -2.74 5.58 9.49
CA ARG A 64 -2.87 5.53 10.96
C ARG A 64 -2.87 6.90 11.64
N ARG A 65 -2.15 7.88 11.09
CA ARG A 65 -1.99 9.21 11.71
C ARG A 65 -2.86 10.24 11.03
N LEU A 66 -2.85 10.27 9.70
CA LEU A 66 -3.63 11.21 8.90
C LEU A 66 -5.03 10.68 8.58
N GLY A 67 -5.27 9.40 8.82
CA GLY A 67 -6.60 8.79 8.71
C GLY A 67 -7.12 8.70 7.29
N PHE A 68 -6.26 8.85 6.27
CA PHE A 68 -6.62 8.80 4.86
C PHE A 68 -7.42 7.55 4.55
N LYS A 69 -8.52 7.69 3.79
CA LYS A 69 -9.47 6.62 3.50
C LYS A 69 -9.47 6.15 2.04
N GLY A 70 -8.85 6.93 1.16
CA GLY A 70 -8.72 6.57 -0.26
C GLY A 70 -7.73 5.44 -0.51
N ASP A 71 -7.50 5.18 -1.80
CA ASP A 71 -6.55 4.16 -2.26
C ASP A 71 -5.11 4.63 -1.99
N ILE A 72 -4.32 3.82 -1.29
CA ILE A 72 -2.87 4.01 -1.21
C ILE A 72 -2.26 2.95 -2.12
N ARG A 73 -1.67 3.38 -3.23
CA ARG A 73 -1.17 2.51 -4.28
C ARG A 73 0.35 2.45 -4.25
N ALA A 74 0.91 1.25 -4.27
CA ALA A 74 2.34 1.05 -4.49
C ALA A 74 2.63 1.06 -6.01
N THR A 75 3.66 1.79 -6.43
CA THR A 75 4.13 1.84 -7.84
C THR A 75 5.65 1.69 -7.90
N GLY A 76 6.20 1.40 -9.09
CA GLY A 76 7.66 1.28 -9.30
C GLY A 76 8.18 -0.16 -9.22
N ASP A 77 9.27 -0.38 -8.50
CA ASP A 77 9.98 -1.66 -8.37
C ASP A 77 9.28 -2.59 -7.34
N VAL A 78 8.00 -2.85 -7.56
CA VAL A 78 7.12 -3.65 -6.71
C VAL A 78 7.13 -5.11 -7.14
N LEU A 79 7.45 -5.98 -6.19
CA LEU A 79 7.55 -7.43 -6.37
C LEU A 79 6.52 -8.17 -5.51
N ILE A 80 6.24 -9.43 -5.87
CA ILE A 80 5.21 -10.25 -5.21
C ILE A 80 5.53 -10.48 -3.73
N ASP A 81 6.79 -10.67 -3.37
CA ASP A 81 7.21 -10.98 -2.00
C ASP A 81 6.89 -9.85 -1.01
N GLN A 82 6.80 -8.61 -1.52
CA GLN A 82 6.50 -7.40 -0.75
C GLN A 82 5.01 -7.20 -0.44
N LEU A 83 4.11 -7.82 -1.21
CA LEU A 83 2.66 -7.51 -1.18
C LEU A 83 2.02 -7.71 0.20
N VAL A 84 2.42 -8.76 0.92
CA VAL A 84 1.93 -9.03 2.28
C VAL A 84 2.31 -7.90 3.24
N GLN A 85 3.54 -7.39 3.13
CA GLN A 85 3.98 -6.26 3.95
C GLN A 85 3.29 -4.96 3.54
N MET A 86 3.04 -4.76 2.24
CA MET A 86 2.29 -3.60 1.73
C MET A 86 0.87 -3.57 2.32
N GLU A 87 0.13 -4.68 2.27
CA GLU A 87 -1.20 -4.76 2.87
C GLU A 87 -1.17 -4.39 4.37
N ARG A 88 -0.22 -4.97 5.12
CA ARG A 88 -0.06 -4.72 6.56
C ARG A 88 0.33 -3.27 6.90
N THR A 89 0.95 -2.55 5.97
CA THR A 89 1.35 -1.14 6.21
C THR A 89 0.31 -0.14 5.72
N GLY A 90 -0.78 -0.60 5.11
CA GLY A 90 -1.95 0.23 4.81
C GLY A 90 -2.15 0.54 3.32
N PHE A 91 -1.35 -0.07 2.44
CA PHE A 91 -1.62 -0.06 1.01
C PHE A 91 -2.94 -0.76 0.70
N SER A 92 -3.66 -0.22 -0.28
CA SER A 92 -4.93 -0.76 -0.79
C SER A 92 -4.79 -1.32 -2.20
N SER A 93 -3.80 -0.85 -2.96
CA SER A 93 -3.45 -1.44 -4.25
C SER A 93 -1.94 -1.47 -4.49
N ALA A 94 -1.50 -2.33 -5.41
CA ALA A 94 -0.12 -2.45 -5.81
C ALA A 94 -0.02 -2.73 -7.32
N VAL A 95 0.77 -1.92 -8.01
CA VAL A 95 1.12 -2.10 -9.42
C VAL A 95 2.39 -2.91 -9.48
N LEU A 96 2.31 -4.14 -9.96
CA LEU A 96 3.47 -4.99 -10.13
C LEU A 96 4.39 -4.43 -11.21
N LYS A 97 5.70 -4.58 -10.98
CA LYS A 97 6.70 -4.28 -11.99
C LYS A 97 6.45 -5.08 -13.28
N GLU A 98 6.77 -4.47 -14.42
CA GLU A 98 6.73 -5.13 -15.72
C GLU A 98 7.47 -6.49 -15.71
N GLY A 99 6.83 -7.50 -16.30
CA GLY A 99 7.36 -8.87 -16.36
C GLY A 99 7.10 -9.71 -15.10
N VAL A 100 6.45 -9.16 -14.07
CA VAL A 100 6.00 -9.92 -12.90
C VAL A 100 4.57 -10.41 -13.14
N ASP A 101 4.37 -11.73 -13.03
CA ASP A 101 3.06 -12.35 -13.23
C ASP A 101 2.17 -12.22 -11.99
N ALA A 102 1.07 -11.46 -12.10
CA ALA A 102 0.11 -11.25 -11.03
C ALA A 102 -0.57 -12.55 -10.55
N THR A 103 -0.61 -13.61 -11.36
CA THR A 103 -1.23 -14.88 -10.98
C THR A 103 -0.50 -15.58 -9.83
N ASP A 104 0.80 -15.28 -9.62
CA ASP A 104 1.58 -15.79 -8.50
C ASP A 104 1.36 -15.00 -7.20
N ALA A 105 0.75 -13.82 -7.24
CA ALA A 105 0.53 -12.97 -6.07
C ALA A 105 -0.30 -13.67 -4.99
N GLN A 106 -1.34 -14.42 -5.40
CA GLN A 106 -2.24 -15.12 -4.49
C GLN A 106 -1.49 -16.11 -3.58
N ARG A 107 -0.48 -16.80 -4.12
CA ARG A 107 0.33 -17.78 -3.38
C ARG A 107 1.09 -17.13 -2.22
N GLN A 108 1.53 -15.88 -2.39
CA GLN A 108 2.23 -15.16 -1.34
C GLN A 108 1.32 -14.86 -0.15
N PHE A 109 0.06 -14.47 -0.42
CA PHE A 109 -0.92 -14.26 0.65
C PHE A 109 -1.37 -15.56 1.31
N ASP A 110 -1.44 -16.67 0.57
CA ASP A 110 -1.81 -17.98 1.13
C ASP A 110 -0.73 -18.55 2.07
N ARG A 111 0.52 -18.10 1.93
CA ARG A 111 1.65 -18.50 2.78
C ARG A 111 1.51 -18.04 4.23
N PHE A 112 0.80 -16.93 4.46
CA PHE A 112 0.62 -16.33 5.79
C PHE A 112 -0.87 -16.14 6.09
N SER A 113 -1.48 -17.11 6.77
CA SER A 113 -2.91 -17.11 7.08
C SER A 113 -3.32 -16.14 8.19
N ALA A 114 -2.39 -15.78 9.08
CA ALA A 114 -2.58 -14.84 10.18
C ALA A 114 -1.26 -14.26 10.68
N PHE A 115 -1.35 -13.14 11.40
CA PHE A 115 -0.21 -12.46 12.02
C PHE A 115 -0.49 -12.19 13.49
N TYR A 116 0.53 -12.38 14.34
CA TYR A 116 0.41 -12.15 15.77
C TYR A 116 0.20 -10.67 16.12
N GLN A 117 0.94 -9.78 15.45
CA GLN A 117 0.86 -8.33 15.66
C GLN A 117 -0.21 -7.69 14.78
N GLY A 118 -0.86 -6.66 15.34
CA GLY A 118 -1.73 -5.77 14.57
C GLY A 118 -0.95 -5.03 13.48
N ASP A 119 -1.69 -4.33 12.63
CA ASP A 119 -1.18 -3.69 11.44
C ASP A 119 -1.86 -2.33 11.19
N ALA A 120 -1.63 -1.72 10.03
CA ALA A 120 -2.17 -0.39 9.72
C ALA A 120 -3.70 -0.36 9.59
N VAL A 121 -4.33 -1.49 9.28
CA VAL A 121 -5.76 -1.63 9.01
C VAL A 121 -6.48 -2.27 10.20
N GLN A 122 -5.88 -3.30 10.80
CA GLN A 122 -6.33 -3.97 12.02
C GLN A 122 -5.30 -3.73 13.14
N PRO A 123 -5.39 -2.63 13.91
CA PRO A 123 -4.38 -2.28 14.91
C PRO A 123 -4.37 -3.24 16.12
N ALA A 124 -5.49 -3.89 16.39
CA ALA A 124 -5.60 -4.84 17.49
C ALA A 124 -4.79 -6.11 17.15
N PRO A 125 -3.85 -6.52 18.02
CA PRO A 125 -3.08 -7.75 17.81
C PRO A 125 -3.95 -8.98 17.98
N HIS A 126 -3.50 -10.11 17.45
CA HIS A 126 -4.29 -11.34 17.40
C HIS A 126 -4.70 -11.85 18.79
N PHE A 127 -3.81 -11.76 19.78
CA PHE A 127 -4.09 -12.20 21.15
C PHE A 127 -5.08 -11.28 21.90
N ALA A 128 -5.31 -10.06 21.43
CA ALA A 128 -6.28 -9.13 22.00
C ALA A 128 -7.67 -9.25 21.33
N ALA A 129 -7.74 -9.89 20.16
CA ALA A 129 -9.00 -10.27 19.53
C ALA A 129 -9.54 -11.50 20.26
N GLY A 130 -10.34 -11.28 21.31
CA GLY A 130 -10.98 -12.35 22.09
C GLY A 130 -11.81 -13.29 21.23
N THR A 131 -11.80 -14.57 21.63
CA THR A 131 -12.65 -15.68 21.16
C THR A 131 -14.13 -15.32 21.06
#